data_AF-A0A2V6ZJD8-F1
#
_entry.id   AF-A0A2V6ZJD8-F1
#
_cell.length_a   1.000
_cell.length_b   1.000
_cell.length_c   1.000
_cell.angle_alpha   90.00
_cell.angle_beta   90.00
_cell.angle_gamma   90.00
#
_symmetry.space_group_name_H-M   'P 1'
#
loop_
_entity.id
_entity.type
_entity.pdbx_description
1 polymer ?
#
loop_
_entity_poly.entity_id
_entity_poly.type
_entity_poly.pdbx_seq_one_letter_code
_entity_poly.pdbx_strand_id
1 'polypeptide(L)'
;MTTPLTVYLPFNRDCLRGAFVPAKRGTKPPNERGNWLIVQDQTLIVIPDGESFRLPAGERPAKLDGALGESLWLGTLGGDTECWVAPLPRDVVVPEEFHRETLVPMQGTRLPDDLLSLGGMAMQALWWESTSGFCPRCGDRTERLAGEWGKRCPRCKYEHYPHLHPAVIVVVRDGDRVLLARK
;
A
#
# COMPACT_ATOMS: atom_id res chain seq x y z
N MET A 1 -21.77 24.60 -3.42
CA MET A 1 -21.00 23.42 -3.90
C MET A 1 -20.31 22.81 -2.70
N THR A 2 -20.55 21.53 -2.44
CA THR A 2 -19.96 20.81 -1.32
C THR A 2 -18.70 20.12 -1.83
N THR A 3 -17.56 20.36 -1.19
CA THR A 3 -16.35 19.57 -1.42
C THR A 3 -16.70 18.09 -1.25
N PRO A 4 -16.29 17.18 -2.17
CA PRO A 4 -16.53 15.76 -1.97
C PRO A 4 -15.96 15.35 -0.62
N LEU A 5 -16.76 14.63 0.17
CA LEU A 5 -16.32 14.13 1.47
C LEU A 5 -15.14 13.16 1.24
N THR A 6 -14.13 13.22 2.10
CA THR A 6 -12.91 12.41 1.98
C THR A 6 -13.17 10.91 1.97
N VAL A 7 -14.31 10.47 2.51
CA VAL A 7 -14.81 9.09 2.49
C VAL A 7 -15.11 8.55 1.09
N TYR A 8 -15.25 9.42 0.08
CA TYR A 8 -15.48 9.06 -1.32
C TYR A 8 -14.24 9.31 -2.20
N LEU A 9 -13.07 9.45 -1.59
CA LEU A 9 -11.81 9.61 -2.29
C LEU A 9 -10.94 8.36 -2.07
N PRO A 10 -10.53 7.64 -3.13
CA PRO A 10 -9.56 6.56 -3.00
C PRO A 10 -8.20 7.11 -2.57
N PHE A 11 -7.31 6.23 -2.12
CA PHE A 11 -6.02 6.57 -1.51
C PHE A 11 -6.15 7.43 -0.25
N ASN A 12 -7.27 7.28 0.46
CA ASN A 12 -7.54 7.97 1.70
C ASN A 12 -8.04 6.98 2.76
N ARG A 13 -7.41 6.98 3.94
CA ARG A 13 -7.84 6.10 5.04
C ARG A 13 -9.27 6.39 5.50
N ASP A 14 -9.80 7.58 5.27
CA ASP A 14 -11.19 7.91 5.60
C ASP A 14 -12.20 7.03 4.85
N CYS A 15 -11.88 6.58 3.62
CA CYS A 15 -12.74 5.67 2.86
C CYS A 15 -12.84 4.28 3.52
N LEU A 16 -11.85 3.92 4.36
CA LEU A 16 -11.83 2.67 5.13
C LEU A 16 -12.70 2.75 6.39
N ARG A 17 -13.28 3.92 6.72
CA ARG A 17 -14.24 4.11 7.82
C ARG A 17 -13.76 3.56 9.18
N GLY A 18 -12.46 3.66 9.44
CA GLY A 18 -11.83 3.14 10.65
C GLY A 18 -11.65 1.62 10.70
N ALA A 19 -12.02 0.88 9.65
CA ALA A 19 -11.84 -0.56 9.58
C ALA A 19 -10.37 -0.97 9.54
N PHE A 20 -9.48 -0.10 9.05
CA PHE A 20 -8.05 -0.34 8.97
C PHE A 20 -7.27 0.39 10.07
N VAL A 21 -6.49 -0.35 10.85
CA VAL A 21 -5.60 0.15 11.90
C VAL A 21 -4.16 -0.14 11.48
N PRO A 22 -3.33 0.89 11.21
CA PRO A 22 -1.95 0.67 10.81
C PRO A 22 -1.14 0.01 11.92
N ALA A 23 -0.17 -0.83 11.53
CA ALA A 23 0.84 -1.38 12.43
C ALA A 23 1.64 -0.23 13.07
N LYS A 24 1.23 0.21 14.26
CA LYS A 24 1.93 1.20 15.08
C LYS A 24 2.21 0.56 16.43
N ARG A 25 3.48 0.56 16.87
CA ARG A 25 3.90 0.07 18.19
C ARG A 25 3.47 -1.37 18.46
N GLY A 26 4.01 -2.31 17.69
CA GLY A 26 3.75 -3.74 17.90
C GLY A 26 4.90 -4.61 17.40
N THR A 27 5.05 -5.77 18.02
CA THR A 27 5.85 -6.87 17.47
C THR A 27 5.10 -7.46 16.29
N LYS A 28 5.81 -7.80 15.21
CA LYS A 28 5.27 -8.54 14.06
C LYS A 28 4.43 -9.72 14.58
N PRO A 29 3.18 -9.94 14.09
CA PRO A 29 2.41 -11.10 14.49
C PRO A 29 3.21 -12.38 14.29
N PRO A 30 3.08 -13.38 15.18
CA PRO A 30 3.93 -14.57 15.16
C PRO A 30 3.72 -15.43 13.92
N ASN A 31 2.54 -15.37 13.31
CA ASN A 31 2.16 -16.15 12.13
C ASN A 31 1.80 -15.21 10.97
N GLU A 32 2.31 -15.50 9.76
CA GLU A 32 1.92 -14.80 8.54
C GLU A 32 0.59 -15.34 8.01
N ARG A 33 -0.48 -14.98 8.71
CA ARG A 33 -1.85 -15.32 8.34
C ARG A 33 -2.72 -14.08 8.38
N GLY A 34 -3.55 -13.87 7.37
CA GLY A 34 -4.41 -12.68 7.27
C GLY A 34 -4.80 -12.38 5.82
N ASN A 35 -5.08 -11.11 5.54
CA ASN A 35 -5.29 -10.58 4.19
C ASN A 35 -3.95 -10.23 3.55
N TRP A 36 -3.79 -10.59 2.27
CA TRP A 36 -2.56 -10.40 1.52
C TRP A 36 -2.72 -9.30 0.46
N LEU A 37 -1.95 -8.23 0.62
CA LEU A 37 -1.75 -7.15 -0.34
C LEU A 37 -0.50 -7.46 -1.16
N ILE A 38 -0.67 -8.28 -2.19
CA ILE A 38 0.43 -8.67 -3.08
C ILE A 38 0.50 -7.66 -4.22
N VAL A 39 1.64 -6.99 -4.34
CA VAL A 39 1.85 -5.94 -5.34
C VAL A 39 2.80 -6.43 -6.41
N GLN A 40 2.36 -6.37 -7.66
CA GLN A 40 3.19 -6.60 -8.83
C GLN A 40 3.17 -5.33 -9.67
N ASP A 41 4.26 -4.56 -9.69
CA ASP A 41 4.32 -3.23 -10.30
C ASP A 41 3.28 -2.25 -9.73
N GLN A 42 2.40 -1.73 -10.58
CA GLN A 42 1.29 -0.86 -10.21
C GLN A 42 -0.03 -1.63 -10.22
N THR A 43 0.02 -2.94 -9.95
CA THR A 43 -1.15 -3.81 -9.88
C THR A 43 -1.23 -4.49 -8.52
N LEU A 44 -2.46 -4.76 -8.10
CA LEU A 44 -2.78 -5.54 -6.92
C LEU A 44 -3.25 -6.92 -7.38
N ILE A 45 -2.70 -7.97 -6.76
CA ILE A 45 -3.17 -9.34 -6.98
C ILE A 45 -4.37 -9.56 -6.08
N VAL A 46 -5.50 -9.88 -6.70
CA VAL A 46 -6.80 -10.04 -6.04
C VAL A 46 -7.48 -11.34 -6.49
N ILE A 47 -8.54 -11.75 -5.82
CA ILE A 47 -9.39 -12.87 -6.22
C ILE A 47 -10.73 -12.28 -6.71
N PRO A 48 -11.22 -12.66 -7.90
CA PRO A 48 -12.55 -12.27 -8.35
C PRO A 48 -13.65 -12.70 -7.36
N ASP A 49 -14.59 -11.81 -7.06
CA ASP A 49 -15.72 -12.06 -6.17
C ASP A 49 -16.99 -11.39 -6.73
N GLY A 50 -17.75 -12.15 -7.52
CA GLY A 50 -18.89 -11.62 -8.27
C GLY A 50 -18.46 -10.52 -9.25
N GLU A 51 -19.01 -9.32 -9.09
CA GLU A 51 -18.67 -8.12 -9.88
C GLU A 51 -17.51 -7.31 -9.28
N SER A 52 -16.94 -7.76 -8.17
CA SER A 52 -15.89 -7.07 -7.42
C SER A 52 -14.67 -7.99 -7.18
N PHE A 53 -13.85 -7.62 -6.21
CA PHE A 53 -12.64 -8.32 -5.82
C PHE A 53 -12.52 -8.43 -4.31
N ARG A 54 -11.80 -9.46 -3.88
CA ARG A 54 -11.34 -9.61 -2.50
C ARG A 54 -9.84 -9.89 -2.46
N LEU A 55 -9.23 -9.62 -1.31
CA LEU A 55 -7.84 -9.98 -1.07
C LEU A 55 -7.71 -11.51 -0.88
N PRO A 56 -6.59 -12.12 -1.31
CA PRO A 56 -6.21 -13.45 -0.84
C PRO A 56 -6.15 -13.44 0.69
N ALA A 57 -6.76 -14.43 1.32
CA ALA A 57 -6.91 -14.50 2.78
C ALA A 57 -6.44 -15.85 3.32
N GLY A 58 -5.97 -15.87 4.56
CA GLY A 58 -5.44 -17.05 5.22
C GLY A 58 -3.92 -17.06 5.22
N GLU A 59 -3.33 -18.24 5.05
CA GLU A 59 -1.87 -18.40 4.97
C GLU A 59 -1.29 -17.72 3.73
N ARG A 60 0.04 -17.61 3.70
CA ARG A 60 0.77 -17.10 2.54
C ARG A 60 0.38 -17.87 1.28
N PRO A 61 -0.05 -17.20 0.18
CA PRO A 61 -0.58 -17.90 -0.98
C PRO A 61 0.42 -18.88 -1.61
N ALA A 62 0.22 -20.19 -1.38
CA ALA A 62 1.18 -21.24 -1.71
C ALA A 62 1.63 -21.26 -3.18
N LYS A 63 0.73 -20.93 -4.13
CA LYS A 63 1.06 -20.89 -5.57
C LYS A 63 1.94 -19.70 -5.97
N LEU A 64 2.07 -18.69 -5.10
CA LEU A 64 2.94 -17.53 -5.28
C LEU A 64 4.10 -17.52 -4.28
N ASP A 65 4.03 -18.32 -3.21
CA ASP A 65 4.93 -18.26 -2.06
C ASP A 65 6.41 -18.28 -2.44
N GLY A 66 6.81 -19.23 -3.31
CA GLY A 66 8.20 -19.36 -3.76
C GLY A 66 8.73 -18.17 -4.59
N ALA A 67 7.86 -17.27 -5.04
CA ALA A 67 8.21 -16.10 -5.82
C ALA A 67 7.98 -14.77 -5.09
N LEU A 68 7.17 -14.76 -4.02
CA LEU A 68 6.91 -13.57 -3.23
C LEU A 68 8.17 -13.14 -2.47
N GLY A 69 8.49 -11.86 -2.51
CA GLY A 69 9.56 -11.30 -1.69
C GLY A 69 9.21 -11.22 -0.21
N GLU A 70 10.08 -10.57 0.56
CA GLU A 70 9.89 -10.39 2.01
C GLU A 70 8.56 -9.67 2.31
N SER A 71 7.81 -10.22 3.27
CA SER A 71 6.52 -9.69 3.69
C SER A 71 6.65 -8.67 4.81
N LEU A 72 5.78 -7.66 4.75
CA LEU A 72 5.68 -6.58 5.71
C LEU A 72 4.29 -6.60 6.34
N TRP A 73 4.23 -6.51 7.66
CA TRP A 73 2.96 -6.34 8.35
C TRP A 73 2.52 -4.87 8.24
N LEU A 74 1.37 -4.63 7.59
CA LEU A 74 0.86 -3.28 7.35
C LEU A 74 -0.07 -2.80 8.48
N GLY A 75 -0.76 -3.72 9.15
CA GLY A 75 -1.74 -3.43 10.21
C GLY A 75 -2.85 -4.46 10.25
N THR A 76 -3.99 -4.10 10.83
CA THR A 76 -5.19 -4.94 10.87
C THR A 76 -6.34 -4.31 10.07
N LEU A 77 -7.19 -5.16 9.49
CA LEU A 77 -8.41 -4.79 8.79
C LEU A 77 -9.60 -5.51 9.44
N GLY A 78 -10.69 -4.78 9.68
CA GLY A 78 -11.90 -5.34 10.30
C GLY A 78 -11.72 -5.71 11.78
N GLY A 79 -10.84 -5.01 12.49
CA GLY A 79 -10.53 -5.26 13.91
C GLY A 79 -9.25 -6.08 14.09
N ASP A 80 -9.32 -7.38 13.79
CA ASP A 80 -8.29 -8.35 14.21
C ASP A 80 -7.68 -9.16 13.04
N THR A 81 -8.05 -8.87 11.79
CA THR A 81 -7.46 -9.59 10.65
C THR A 81 -6.20 -8.91 10.17
N GLU A 82 -5.05 -9.58 10.28
CA GLU A 82 -3.77 -9.01 9.86
C GLU A 82 -3.72 -8.72 8.36
N CYS A 83 -3.03 -7.66 7.98
CA CYS A 83 -2.76 -7.29 6.60
C CYS A 83 -1.27 -7.42 6.32
N TRP A 84 -0.92 -8.33 5.42
CA TRP A 84 0.43 -8.62 4.96
C TRP A 84 0.65 -8.02 3.59
N VAL A 85 1.77 -7.35 3.39
CA VAL A 85 2.18 -6.79 2.10
C VAL A 85 3.36 -7.60 1.59
N ALA A 86 3.34 -8.01 0.33
CA ALA A 86 4.46 -8.71 -0.28
C ALA A 86 4.66 -8.25 -1.73
N PRO A 87 5.91 -8.04 -2.18
CA PRO A 87 6.17 -7.76 -3.58
C PRO A 87 6.17 -9.07 -4.38
N LEU A 88 5.63 -9.03 -5.58
CA LEU A 88 5.74 -10.09 -6.58
C LEU A 88 6.62 -9.58 -7.75
N PRO A 89 7.68 -10.30 -8.14
CA PRO A 89 8.52 -9.93 -9.28
C PRO A 89 7.72 -9.80 -10.59
N ARG A 90 8.14 -8.91 -11.48
CA ARG A 90 7.39 -8.52 -12.70
C ARG A 90 7.17 -9.65 -13.69
N ASP A 91 8.13 -10.56 -13.74
CA ASP A 91 8.24 -11.70 -14.65
C ASP A 91 7.46 -12.93 -14.18
N VAL A 92 6.95 -12.91 -12.95
CA VAL A 92 6.17 -14.01 -12.40
C VAL A 92 4.77 -14.01 -13.01
N VAL A 93 4.41 -15.16 -13.59
CA VAL A 93 3.06 -15.41 -14.12
C VAL A 93 2.10 -15.57 -12.95
N VAL A 94 0.99 -14.84 -13.00
CA VAL A 94 -0.05 -14.89 -11.98
C VAL A 94 -0.97 -16.08 -12.28
N PRO A 95 -1.17 -17.03 -11.33
CA PRO A 95 -2.06 -18.17 -11.49
C PRO A 95 -3.51 -17.77 -11.78
N GLU A 96 -4.26 -18.63 -12.48
CA GLU A 96 -5.64 -18.36 -12.95
C GLU A 96 -6.65 -18.05 -11.83
N GLU A 97 -6.42 -18.52 -10.60
CA GLU A 97 -7.28 -18.19 -9.45
C GLU A 97 -7.15 -16.73 -8.98
N PHE A 98 -6.10 -16.04 -9.43
CA PHE A 98 -5.83 -14.66 -9.10
C PHE A 98 -6.02 -13.78 -10.32
N HIS A 99 -6.32 -12.52 -10.06
CA HIS A 99 -6.49 -11.48 -11.06
C HIS A 99 -5.55 -10.32 -10.77
N ARG A 100 -4.95 -9.76 -11.82
CA ARG A 100 -4.12 -8.57 -11.75
C ARG A 100 -4.97 -7.35 -12.07
N GLU A 101 -5.29 -6.55 -11.06
CA GLU A 101 -6.05 -5.31 -11.27
C GLU A 101 -5.16 -4.09 -11.05
N THR A 102 -5.28 -3.09 -11.92
CA THR A 102 -4.45 -1.89 -11.84
C THR A 102 -4.78 -1.05 -10.61
N LEU A 103 -3.75 -0.52 -9.94
CA LEU A 103 -3.86 0.47 -8.89
C LEU A 103 -3.88 1.90 -9.45
N VAL A 104 -3.84 2.07 -10.78
CA VAL A 104 -3.83 3.39 -11.43
C VAL A 104 -5.25 3.71 -11.93
N PRO A 105 -5.98 4.66 -11.30
CA PRO A 105 -7.36 4.95 -11.68
C PRO A 105 -7.54 5.33 -13.16
N MET A 106 -6.59 6.08 -13.71
CA MET A 106 -6.60 6.49 -15.12
C MET A 106 -6.39 5.35 -16.12
N GLN A 107 -6.01 4.16 -15.66
CA GLN A 107 -5.95 2.94 -16.48
C GLN A 107 -7.25 2.12 -16.42
N GLY A 108 -8.32 2.65 -15.81
CA GLY A 108 -9.63 2.00 -15.77
C GLY A 108 -9.73 0.92 -14.70
N THR A 109 -9.14 1.15 -13.52
CA THR A 109 -9.25 0.21 -12.39
C THR A 109 -10.70 -0.11 -12.04
N ARG A 110 -10.95 -1.38 -11.74
CA ARG A 110 -12.21 -1.88 -11.18
C ARG A 110 -12.13 -2.14 -9.67
N LEU A 111 -11.00 -1.79 -9.03
CA LEU A 111 -10.88 -1.92 -7.58
C LEU A 111 -11.82 -0.92 -6.88
N PRO A 112 -12.54 -1.34 -5.84
CA PRO A 112 -13.22 -0.41 -4.95
C PRO A 112 -12.23 0.47 -4.17
N ASP A 113 -12.71 1.62 -3.68
CA ASP A 113 -11.88 2.65 -3.03
C ASP A 113 -11.08 2.14 -1.83
N ASP A 114 -11.60 1.16 -1.11
CA ASP A 114 -10.92 0.52 0.02
C ASP A 114 -9.71 -0.30 -0.42
N LEU A 115 -9.85 -1.13 -1.45
CA LEU A 115 -8.74 -1.89 -2.04
C LEU A 115 -7.73 -0.97 -2.73
N LEU A 116 -8.17 0.10 -3.40
CA LEU A 116 -7.26 1.12 -3.94
C LEU A 116 -6.44 1.78 -2.82
N SER A 117 -7.07 2.11 -1.70
CA SER A 117 -6.40 2.76 -0.58
C SER A 117 -5.41 1.83 0.13
N LEU A 118 -5.80 0.57 0.37
CA LEU A 118 -4.92 -0.45 0.93
C LEU A 118 -3.76 -0.78 -0.01
N GLY A 119 -4.04 -0.94 -1.31
CA GLY A 119 -3.03 -1.21 -2.33
C GLY A 119 -2.05 -0.04 -2.52
N GLY A 120 -2.52 1.21 -2.47
CA GLY A 120 -1.66 2.39 -2.49
C GLY A 120 -0.71 2.46 -1.27
N MET A 121 -1.23 2.17 -0.07
CA MET A 121 -0.38 2.05 1.14
C MET A 121 0.63 0.91 1.01
N ALA A 122 0.23 -0.24 0.45
CA ALA A 122 1.11 -1.37 0.20
C ALA A 122 2.25 -1.00 -0.78
N MET A 123 1.93 -0.36 -1.90
CA MET A 123 2.92 0.16 -2.85
C MET A 123 3.91 1.11 -2.18
N GLN A 124 3.42 2.06 -1.37
CA GLN A 124 4.27 3.01 -0.66
C GLN A 124 5.18 2.31 0.37
N ALA A 125 4.66 1.33 1.09
CA ALA A 125 5.43 0.54 2.06
C ALA A 125 6.55 -0.25 1.38
N LEU A 126 6.27 -0.93 0.28
CA LEU A 126 7.26 -1.67 -0.50
C LEU A 126 8.29 -0.74 -1.13
N TRP A 127 7.86 0.40 -1.67
CA TRP A 127 8.76 1.41 -2.20
C TRP A 127 9.74 1.87 -1.12
N TRP A 128 9.21 2.26 0.06
CA TRP A 128 10.04 2.64 1.19
C TRP A 128 11.06 1.57 1.54
N GLU A 129 10.65 0.31 1.71
CA GLU A 129 11.59 -0.77 2.05
C GLU A 129 12.71 -0.92 1.02
N SER A 130 12.38 -0.83 -0.27
CA SER A 130 13.36 -0.97 -1.36
C SER A 130 14.35 0.20 -1.45
N THR A 131 13.92 1.44 -1.13
CA THR A 131 14.73 2.64 -1.33
C THR A 131 15.42 3.17 -0.07
N SER A 132 15.18 2.55 1.09
CA SER A 132 15.67 3.04 2.39
C SER A 132 16.73 2.15 3.03
N GLY A 133 17.38 1.24 2.28
CA GLY A 133 18.38 0.31 2.83
C GLY A 133 19.70 0.97 3.28
N PHE A 134 19.94 2.22 2.90
CA PHE A 134 21.19 2.94 3.17
C PHE A 134 20.92 4.35 3.73
N CYS A 135 21.83 4.82 4.58
CA CYS A 135 21.73 6.09 5.27
C CYS A 135 22.02 7.25 4.28
N PRO A 136 21.09 8.20 4.13
CA PRO A 136 21.30 9.34 3.22
C PRO A 136 22.39 10.31 3.70
N ARG A 137 22.82 10.22 4.96
CA ARG A 137 23.86 11.09 5.55
C ARG A 137 25.28 10.56 5.37
N CYS A 138 25.48 9.24 5.49
CA CYS A 138 26.83 8.66 5.51
C CYS A 138 27.02 7.42 4.62
N GLY A 139 25.97 6.91 3.98
CA GLY A 139 26.04 5.77 3.06
C GLY A 139 26.03 4.37 3.70
N ASP A 140 26.10 4.26 5.02
CA ASP A 140 26.06 2.95 5.72
C ASP A 140 24.66 2.31 5.65
N ARG A 141 24.60 0.98 5.77
CA ARG A 141 23.31 0.25 5.86
C ARG A 141 22.51 0.70 7.09
N THR A 142 21.20 0.77 6.93
CA THR A 142 20.26 1.10 8.01
C THR A 142 19.53 -0.13 8.53
N GLU A 143 19.08 -0.07 9.78
CA GLU A 143 18.31 -1.12 10.44
C GLU A 143 16.91 -0.60 10.79
N ARG A 144 15.91 -1.48 10.83
CA ARG A 144 14.53 -1.08 11.15
C ARG A 144 14.39 -0.69 12.62
N LEU A 145 13.61 0.36 12.88
CA LEU A 145 13.22 0.74 14.23
C LEU A 145 12.16 -0.24 14.76
N ALA A 146 12.37 -0.76 15.95
CA ALA A 146 11.43 -1.69 16.59
C ALA A 146 10.08 -1.01 16.82
N GLY A 147 8.99 -1.65 16.36
CA GLY A 147 7.62 -1.14 16.53
C GLY A 147 7.28 0.10 15.69
N GLU A 148 8.16 0.52 14.78
CA GLU A 148 7.98 1.71 13.96
C GLU A 148 8.25 1.43 12.47
N TRP A 149 7.78 2.35 11.61
CA TRP A 149 8.03 2.29 10.17
C TRP A 149 9.39 2.86 9.75
N GLY A 150 10.09 3.53 10.68
CA GLY A 150 11.37 4.16 10.41
C GLY A 150 12.55 3.18 10.43
N LYS A 151 13.69 3.68 9.97
CA LYS A 151 14.98 3.00 10.03
C LYS A 151 16.02 3.92 10.70
N ARG A 152 17.06 3.31 11.26
CA ARG A 152 18.16 4.00 11.94
C ARG A 152 19.50 3.52 11.41
N CYS A 153 20.42 4.46 11.20
CA CYS A 153 21.80 4.14 10.89
C CYS A 153 22.56 3.76 12.18
N PRO A 154 23.17 2.56 12.26
CA PRO A 154 23.94 2.16 13.44
C PRO A 154 25.21 2.99 13.63
N ARG A 155 25.80 3.54 12.56
CA ARG A 155 27.01 4.37 12.60
C ARG A 155 26.75 5.81 13.06
N CYS A 156 25.91 6.55 12.35
CA CYS A 156 25.71 7.99 12.61
C CYS A 156 24.43 8.32 13.39
N LYS A 157 23.64 7.30 13.75
CA LYS A 157 22.38 7.41 14.52
C LYS A 157 21.27 8.22 13.84
N TYR A 158 21.42 8.57 12.56
CA TYR A 158 20.36 9.22 11.79
C TYR A 158 19.16 8.28 11.66
N GLU A 159 17.98 8.81 12.00
CA GLU A 159 16.70 8.14 11.86
C GLU A 159 15.93 8.77 10.71
N HIS A 160 15.26 7.95 9.90
CA HIS A 160 14.40 8.41 8.82
C HIS A 160 13.18 7.51 8.66
N TYR A 161 12.11 8.10 8.16
CA TYR A 161 10.78 7.51 8.09
C TYR A 161 10.24 7.59 6.66
N PRO A 162 9.23 6.77 6.30
CA PRO A 162 8.58 6.88 4.99
C PRO A 162 8.16 8.32 4.69
N HIS A 163 8.58 8.83 3.54
CA HIS A 163 8.27 10.19 3.14
C HIS A 163 6.81 10.31 2.72
N LEU A 164 6.17 11.39 3.17
CA LEU A 164 4.93 11.90 2.59
C LEU A 164 5.29 13.13 1.79
N HIS A 165 4.83 13.19 0.53
CA HIS A 165 5.00 14.34 -0.34
C HIS A 165 3.65 15.04 -0.48
N PRO A 166 3.38 16.11 0.30
CA PRO A 166 2.12 16.84 0.19
C PRO A 166 1.96 17.39 -1.23
N ALA A 167 0.80 17.14 -1.82
CA ALA A 167 0.42 17.66 -3.12
C ALA A 167 -0.96 18.33 -3.00
N VAL A 168 -1.18 19.38 -3.78
CA VAL A 168 -2.46 20.08 -3.85
C VAL A 168 -3.06 19.94 -5.25
N ILE A 169 -4.37 19.74 -5.31
CA ILE A 169 -5.18 19.87 -6.51
C ILE A 169 -6.17 21.00 -6.27
N VAL A 170 -6.21 21.96 -7.20
CA VAL A 170 -6.98 23.20 -7.03
C VAL A 170 -7.80 23.45 -8.28
N VAL A 171 -9.05 23.87 -8.09
CA VAL A 171 -9.90 24.39 -9.16
C VAL A 171 -9.83 25.91 -9.15
N VAL A 172 -9.16 26.50 -10.15
CA VAL A 172 -9.11 27.96 -10.35
C VAL A 172 -10.36 28.42 -11.10
N ARG A 173 -11.04 29.45 -10.58
CA ARG A 173 -12.33 29.95 -11.10
C ARG A 173 -12.25 31.40 -11.58
N ASP A 174 -13.04 31.70 -12.60
CA ASP A 174 -13.27 33.05 -13.14
C ASP A 174 -14.75 33.18 -13.52
N GLY A 175 -15.57 33.63 -12.56
CA GLY A 175 -17.03 33.58 -12.65
C GLY A 175 -17.52 32.14 -12.83
N ASP A 176 -18.21 31.90 -13.94
CA ASP A 176 -18.73 30.58 -14.33
C ASP A 176 -17.70 29.70 -15.09
N ARG A 177 -16.46 30.19 -15.25
CA ARG A 177 -15.38 29.47 -15.94
C ARG A 177 -14.44 28.79 -14.95
N VAL A 178 -13.82 27.69 -15.39
CA VAL A 178 -12.76 26.99 -14.65
C VAL A 178 -11.53 26.81 -15.54
N LEU A 179 -10.33 26.91 -14.94
CA LEU A 179 -9.08 26.62 -15.64
C LEU A 179 -8.82 25.11 -15.63
N LEU A 180 -8.68 24.52 -16.81
CA LEU A 180 -8.23 23.15 -17.00
C LEU A 180 -6.91 23.17 -17.78
N ALA A 181 -5.98 22.31 -17.37
CA ALA A 181 -4.70 22.13 -18.04
C ALA A 181 -4.50 20.66 -18.38
N ARG A 182 -3.86 20.39 -19.52
CA ARG A 182 -3.34 19.07 -19.89
C ARG A 182 -1.82 19.17 -19.99
N LYS A 183 -1.14 18.14 -19.50
CA LYS A 183 0.30 17.99 -19.71
C LYS A 183 0.58 17.50 -21.12
#